data_AF-X0ZHI6-F1
#
_entry.id   AF-X0ZHI6-F1
#
_cell.length_a   1.000
_cell.length_b   1.000
_cell.length_c   1.000
_cell.angle_alpha   90.00
_cell.angle_beta   90.00
_cell.angle_gamma   90.00
#
_symmetry.space_group_name_H-M   'P 1'
#
loop_
_entity.id
_entity.type
_entity.pdbx_description
1 polymer ?
#
loop_
_entity_poly.entity_id
_entity_poly.type
_entity_poly.pdbx_seq_one_letter_code
_entity_poly.pdbx_strand_id
1 'polypeptide(L)'
;ALKKIKIEWGKKWEPLINLEEAMEANAPQIYDHVYLGEERVDTKKNIACERDVEVGDIEKGFKEADVIVERTFSTQRVYHMQLETKSAVCVPEADGGITVWTTSQGIHNVRILLGNIFNIPLNKVNVKRITLGGSFGSSIQMNSITPICVALALKAKRPVKLVTTREEDIYDHSKYPLKTILKIGAKKDGTLTAAYCRVQVEIGGHNIQAYPYLGCVAGWFASLYKYKNLKYEGTAIYTNKVPSCAMQGYGNPQINFAVESLMDILAEKLYMDPVELRLKNFVGKGDEFWGQGPTVRSIIRSCGVEEMLIEGAKLAGWNKRTPPSKKTGDIKRGIGVARGFHTSGTGGPNPGEVIDYSGATIKINEDGSVDVVTALMDQYK
;
A
#
# COMPACT_ATOMS: atom_id res chain seq x y z
N ALA A 1 -24.16 -28.76 3.96
CA ALA A 1 -25.19 -27.82 3.46
C ALA A 1 -24.75 -27.15 2.15
N LEU A 2 -23.62 -26.43 2.12
CA LEU A 2 -23.14 -25.68 0.93
C LEU A 2 -23.04 -26.52 -0.35
N LYS A 3 -22.52 -27.77 -0.29
CA LYS A 3 -22.46 -28.70 -1.45
C LYS A 3 -23.82 -29.04 -2.09
N LYS A 4 -24.94 -28.71 -1.43
CA LYS A 4 -26.31 -28.92 -1.97
C LYS A 4 -26.83 -27.71 -2.75
N ILE A 5 -26.14 -26.56 -2.68
CA ILE A 5 -26.50 -25.37 -3.45
C ILE A 5 -26.12 -25.62 -4.91
N LYS A 6 -27.07 -25.44 -5.81
CA LYS A 6 -26.83 -25.48 -7.26
C LYS A 6 -26.73 -24.05 -7.76
N ILE A 7 -25.63 -23.72 -8.42
CA ILE A 7 -25.40 -22.43 -9.07
C ILE A 7 -25.36 -22.68 -10.57
N GLU A 8 -26.27 -22.06 -11.31
CA GLU A 8 -26.26 -22.06 -12.76
C GLU A 8 -25.47 -20.84 -13.23
N TRP A 9 -24.30 -21.08 -13.81
CA TRP A 9 -23.47 -20.04 -14.39
C TRP A 9 -23.93 -19.72 -15.81
N GLY A 10 -23.92 -18.45 -16.17
CA GLY A 10 -24.19 -18.01 -17.54
C GLY A 10 -23.01 -18.26 -18.48
N LYS A 11 -22.71 -17.29 -19.34
CA LYS A 11 -21.55 -17.35 -20.24
C LYS A 11 -20.26 -17.54 -19.42
N LYS A 12 -19.50 -18.58 -19.75
CA LYS A 12 -18.13 -18.75 -19.26
C LYS A 12 -17.20 -17.82 -20.05
N TRP A 13 -16.43 -17.02 -19.35
CA TRP A 13 -15.41 -16.15 -19.92
C TRP A 13 -14.02 -16.72 -19.59
N GLU A 14 -13.07 -16.49 -20.50
CA GLU A 14 -11.66 -16.75 -20.17
C GLU A 14 -11.19 -15.69 -19.17
N PRO A 15 -10.56 -16.10 -18.05
CA PRO A 15 -10.19 -15.17 -17.01
C PRO A 15 -8.95 -14.36 -17.42
N LEU A 16 -9.05 -13.04 -17.29
CA LEU A 16 -7.92 -12.11 -17.44
C LEU A 16 -7.00 -12.23 -16.22
N ILE A 17 -6.00 -13.09 -16.31
CA ILE A 17 -5.01 -13.34 -15.25
C ILE A 17 -3.62 -12.80 -15.59
N ASN A 18 -3.46 -12.19 -16.76
CA ASN A 18 -2.25 -11.49 -17.16
C ASN A 18 -2.54 -9.98 -17.21
N LEU A 19 -1.60 -9.17 -16.70
CA LEU A 19 -1.77 -7.73 -16.58
C LEU A 19 -1.79 -7.07 -17.97
N GLU A 20 -0.87 -7.45 -18.85
CA GLU A 20 -0.78 -6.94 -20.21
C GLU A 20 -2.03 -7.29 -21.03
N GLU A 21 -2.50 -8.54 -20.96
CA GLU A 21 -3.74 -8.98 -21.62
C GLU A 21 -4.96 -8.20 -21.14
N ALA A 22 -5.06 -7.93 -19.83
CA ALA A 22 -6.18 -7.19 -19.26
C ALA A 22 -6.26 -5.73 -19.78
N MET A 23 -5.14 -5.16 -20.23
CA MET A 23 -5.04 -3.80 -20.73
C MET A 23 -5.26 -3.68 -22.25
N GLU A 24 -5.34 -4.80 -22.98
CA GLU A 24 -5.56 -4.79 -24.42
C GLU A 24 -6.91 -4.14 -24.79
N ALA A 25 -6.96 -3.46 -25.93
CA ALA A 25 -8.15 -2.70 -26.34
C ALA A 25 -9.39 -3.60 -26.57
N ASN A 26 -9.17 -4.87 -26.91
CA ASN A 26 -10.18 -5.89 -27.15
C ASN A 26 -10.37 -6.86 -25.98
N ALA A 27 -9.70 -6.64 -24.84
CA ALA A 27 -9.91 -7.45 -23.65
C ALA A 27 -11.36 -7.33 -23.16
N PRO A 28 -12.01 -8.43 -22.73
CA PRO A 28 -13.33 -8.34 -22.11
C PRO A 28 -13.28 -7.44 -20.88
N GLN A 29 -14.33 -6.64 -20.71
CA GLN A 29 -14.45 -5.77 -19.55
C GLN A 29 -14.91 -6.55 -18.33
N ILE A 30 -14.20 -6.40 -17.21
CA ILE A 30 -14.60 -6.98 -15.91
C ILE A 30 -15.77 -6.19 -15.32
N TYR A 31 -15.71 -4.87 -15.46
CA TYR A 31 -16.79 -3.95 -15.14
C TYR A 31 -17.12 -3.16 -16.40
N ASP A 32 -18.39 -2.90 -16.65
CA ASP A 32 -18.79 -1.87 -17.63
C ASP A 32 -18.68 -0.48 -16.98
N HIS A 33 -19.12 -0.38 -15.72
CA HIS A 33 -19.09 0.83 -14.90
C HIS A 33 -18.89 0.49 -13.42
N VAL A 34 -18.47 1.49 -12.65
CA VAL A 34 -18.38 1.46 -11.19
C VAL A 34 -19.06 2.70 -10.62
N TYR A 35 -19.32 2.69 -9.31
CA TYR A 35 -19.82 3.87 -8.60
C TYR A 35 -18.73 4.45 -7.71
N LEU A 36 -18.46 5.75 -7.86
CA LEU A 36 -17.63 6.54 -6.96
C LEU A 36 -18.57 7.43 -6.12
N GLY A 37 -18.88 6.96 -4.91
CA GLY A 37 -20.01 7.53 -4.16
C GLY A 37 -21.32 7.25 -4.89
N GLU A 38 -22.03 8.30 -5.26
CA GLU A 38 -23.28 8.20 -6.04
C GLU A 38 -23.05 8.36 -7.55
N GLU A 39 -21.83 8.71 -7.97
CA GLU A 39 -21.50 8.96 -9.37
C GLU A 39 -21.18 7.65 -10.10
N ARG A 40 -21.88 7.40 -11.21
CA ARG A 40 -21.55 6.31 -12.11
C ARG A 40 -20.40 6.71 -13.02
N VAL A 41 -19.33 5.91 -13.01
CA VAL A 41 -18.15 6.09 -13.85
C VAL A 41 -18.00 4.88 -14.76
N ASP A 42 -18.05 5.10 -16.06
CA ASP A 42 -17.80 4.05 -17.04
C ASP A 42 -16.31 3.67 -17.02
N THR A 43 -16.03 2.38 -16.97
CA THR A 43 -14.67 1.86 -17.00
C THR A 43 -14.27 1.54 -18.45
N LYS A 44 -12.98 1.64 -18.76
CA LYS A 44 -12.44 1.32 -20.09
C LYS A 44 -11.11 0.57 -19.93
N LYS A 45 -10.85 -0.41 -20.79
CA LYS A 45 -9.61 -1.21 -20.80
C LYS A 45 -9.25 -1.81 -19.43
N ASN A 46 -10.26 -2.16 -18.64
CA ASN A 46 -10.12 -2.65 -17.26
C ASN A 46 -9.37 -1.70 -16.31
N ILE A 47 -9.22 -0.43 -16.66
CA ILE A 47 -8.59 0.58 -15.80
C ILE A 47 -9.57 0.94 -14.68
N ALA A 48 -9.13 0.74 -13.44
CA ALA A 48 -9.89 1.07 -12.24
C ALA A 48 -9.72 2.52 -11.82
N CYS A 49 -8.49 3.02 -11.87
CA CYS A 49 -8.16 4.41 -11.62
C CYS A 49 -6.73 4.73 -12.11
N GLU A 50 -6.47 6.00 -12.37
CA GLU A 50 -5.16 6.51 -12.76
C GLU A 50 -4.75 7.65 -11.84
N ARG A 51 -3.44 7.88 -11.72
CA ARG A 51 -2.88 9.00 -10.98
C ARG A 51 -1.57 9.44 -11.59
N ASP A 52 -1.56 10.66 -12.12
CA ASP A 52 -0.39 11.25 -12.74
C ASP A 52 0.11 12.44 -11.93
N VAL A 53 1.43 12.62 -11.88
CA VAL A 53 2.06 13.74 -11.21
C VAL A 53 3.25 14.24 -12.03
N GLU A 54 3.34 15.55 -12.20
CA GLU A 54 4.47 16.18 -12.90
C GLU A 54 4.98 17.40 -12.12
N VAL A 55 6.30 17.52 -12.04
CA VAL A 55 7.02 18.64 -11.41
C VAL A 55 8.16 19.04 -12.34
N GLY A 56 8.25 20.32 -12.67
CA GLY A 56 9.29 20.84 -13.57
C GLY A 56 9.08 20.43 -15.02
N ASP A 57 10.17 20.28 -15.76
CA ASP A 57 10.19 19.89 -17.18
C ASP A 57 11.07 18.64 -17.35
N ILE A 58 10.41 17.50 -17.57
CA ILE A 58 11.08 16.20 -17.64
C ILE A 58 12.05 16.10 -18.82
N GLU A 59 11.72 16.70 -19.97
CA GLU A 59 12.57 16.67 -21.16
C GLU A 59 13.85 17.48 -20.93
N LYS A 60 13.70 18.68 -20.36
CA LYS A 60 14.84 19.52 -19.97
C LYS A 60 15.75 18.79 -18.98
N GLY A 61 15.16 18.18 -17.94
CA GLY A 61 15.94 17.47 -16.94
C GLY A 61 16.76 16.30 -17.51
N PHE A 62 16.22 15.54 -18.47
CA PHE A 62 16.99 14.49 -19.15
C PHE A 62 18.02 15.04 -20.14
N LYS A 63 17.77 16.18 -20.79
CA LYS A 63 18.78 16.86 -21.63
C LYS A 63 19.98 17.36 -20.82
N GLU A 64 19.78 17.71 -19.55
CA GLU A 64 20.84 18.14 -18.62
C GLU A 64 21.62 16.97 -17.99
N ALA A 65 21.20 15.72 -18.21
CA ALA A 65 21.86 14.54 -17.65
C ALA A 65 23.07 14.12 -18.49
N ASP A 66 24.20 13.84 -17.83
CA ASP A 66 25.35 13.21 -18.47
C ASP A 66 25.19 11.68 -18.53
N VAL A 67 24.50 11.10 -17.55
CA VAL A 67 24.23 9.67 -17.44
C VAL A 67 22.75 9.44 -17.22
N ILE A 68 22.18 8.53 -18.01
CA ILE A 68 20.79 8.07 -17.86
C ILE A 68 20.78 6.55 -17.69
N VAL A 69 19.98 6.09 -16.72
CA VAL A 69 19.69 4.67 -16.49
C VAL A 69 18.19 4.45 -16.56
N GLU A 70 17.81 3.32 -17.15
CA GLU A 70 16.41 2.92 -17.31
C GLU A 70 16.28 1.41 -17.10
N ARG A 71 15.32 0.99 -16.28
CA ARG A 71 15.03 -0.42 -16.01
C ARG A 71 13.54 -0.60 -15.74
N THR A 72 13.07 -1.81 -16.02
CA THR A 72 11.75 -2.28 -15.56
C THR A 72 11.95 -3.25 -14.40
N PHE A 73 11.24 -3.02 -13.30
CA PHE A 73 11.21 -3.87 -12.12
C PHE A 73 9.82 -4.45 -11.94
N SER A 74 9.73 -5.61 -11.31
CA SER A 74 8.44 -6.23 -10.98
C SER A 74 8.51 -6.86 -9.61
N THR A 75 7.44 -6.69 -8.84
CA THR A 75 7.27 -7.34 -7.53
C THR A 75 6.07 -8.25 -7.56
N GLN A 76 6.21 -9.41 -6.94
CA GLN A 76 5.20 -10.45 -6.91
C GLN A 76 4.07 -10.14 -5.92
N ARG A 77 2.95 -10.83 -6.15
CA ARG A 77 1.85 -10.91 -5.18
C ARG A 77 2.31 -11.68 -3.95
N VAL A 78 2.02 -11.15 -2.77
CA VAL A 78 2.42 -11.75 -1.48
C VAL A 78 1.22 -11.75 -0.55
N TYR A 79 1.00 -12.88 0.12
CA TYR A 79 0.02 -13.00 1.17
C TYR A 79 0.62 -12.59 2.53
N HIS A 80 -0.19 -11.95 3.37
CA HIS A 80 0.24 -11.35 4.64
C HIS A 80 0.70 -12.36 5.69
N MET A 81 0.17 -13.58 5.63
CA MET A 81 0.58 -14.70 6.49
C MET A 81 0.43 -14.45 8.00
N GLN A 82 -0.53 -13.62 8.43
CA GLN A 82 -0.92 -13.53 9.83
C GLN A 82 -1.43 -14.90 10.34
N LEU A 83 -1.10 -15.28 11.58
CA LEU A 83 -1.38 -16.61 12.11
C LEU A 83 -2.87 -16.84 12.39
N GLU A 84 -3.59 -15.80 12.82
CA GLU A 84 -5.04 -15.84 12.95
C GLU A 84 -5.72 -15.70 11.57
N THR A 85 -6.66 -16.57 11.22
CA THR A 85 -7.48 -16.39 10.01
C THR A 85 -8.65 -15.46 10.27
N LYS A 86 -9.19 -14.84 9.22
CA LYS A 86 -10.31 -13.88 9.36
C LYS A 86 -11.53 -14.54 9.99
N SER A 87 -12.13 -13.83 10.94
CA SER A 87 -13.30 -14.30 11.66
C SER A 87 -14.27 -13.16 12.01
N ALA A 88 -15.53 -13.53 12.22
CA ALA A 88 -16.58 -12.64 12.68
C ALA A 88 -17.59 -13.39 13.56
N VAL A 89 -17.99 -12.78 14.67
CA VAL A 89 -19.15 -13.14 15.48
C VAL A 89 -20.10 -11.96 15.44
N CYS A 90 -21.35 -12.21 15.05
CA CYS A 90 -22.37 -11.18 14.90
C CYS A 90 -23.62 -11.58 15.69
N VAL A 91 -24.14 -10.66 16.50
CA VAL A 91 -25.31 -10.84 17.35
C VAL A 91 -26.35 -9.79 16.97
N PRO A 92 -27.53 -10.19 16.44
CA PRO A 92 -28.62 -9.25 16.20
C PRO A 92 -29.24 -8.83 17.53
N GLU A 93 -29.50 -7.54 17.68
CA GLU A 93 -30.07 -6.95 18.89
C GLU A 93 -31.60 -6.85 18.78
N ALA A 94 -32.28 -6.83 19.93
CA ALA A 94 -33.74 -6.80 19.98
C ALA A 94 -34.35 -5.52 19.38
N ASP A 95 -33.60 -4.42 19.38
CA ASP A 95 -34.00 -3.12 18.83
C ASP A 95 -33.75 -2.99 17.32
N GLY A 96 -33.35 -4.08 16.64
CA GLY A 96 -32.99 -4.10 15.23
C GLY A 96 -31.54 -3.69 14.95
N GLY A 97 -30.71 -3.52 15.99
CA GLY A 97 -29.28 -3.31 15.86
C GLY A 97 -28.46 -4.58 15.65
N ILE A 98 -27.14 -4.40 15.64
CA ILE A 98 -26.16 -5.48 15.50
C ILE A 98 -24.91 -5.20 16.34
N THR A 99 -24.47 -6.18 17.14
CA THR A 99 -23.15 -6.19 17.77
C THR A 99 -22.23 -7.15 17.03
N VAL A 100 -21.02 -6.68 16.70
CA VAL A 100 -20.05 -7.39 15.85
C VAL A 100 -18.68 -7.45 16.52
N TRP A 101 -18.11 -8.66 16.61
CA TRP A 101 -16.71 -8.91 16.94
C TRP A 101 -16.05 -9.48 15.70
N THR A 102 -15.07 -8.79 15.11
CA THR A 102 -14.46 -9.25 13.86
C THR A 102 -12.99 -8.87 13.81
N THR A 103 -12.19 -9.68 13.12
CA THR A 103 -10.80 -9.37 12.80
C THR A 103 -10.75 -8.09 11.96
N SER A 104 -10.30 -6.98 12.53
CA SER A 104 -10.27 -5.65 11.89
C SER A 104 -9.23 -4.75 12.56
N GLN A 105 -8.52 -3.94 11.77
CA GLN A 105 -7.63 -2.87 12.26
C GLN A 105 -8.37 -1.53 12.43
N GLY A 106 -9.65 -1.44 12.08
CA GLY A 106 -10.42 -0.20 12.08
C GLY A 106 -11.91 -0.39 12.36
N ILE A 107 -12.28 -0.39 13.66
CA ILE A 107 -13.67 -0.61 14.10
C ILE A 107 -14.65 0.46 13.58
N HIS A 108 -14.21 1.72 13.44
CA HIS A 108 -15.06 2.81 12.97
C HIS A 108 -15.43 2.64 11.50
N ASN A 109 -14.47 2.25 10.66
CA ASN A 109 -14.73 2.01 9.24
C ASN A 109 -15.68 0.83 9.04
N VAL A 110 -15.46 -0.28 9.77
CA VAL A 110 -16.40 -1.42 9.75
C VAL A 110 -17.80 -0.98 10.16
N ARG A 111 -17.94 -0.18 11.23
CA ARG A 111 -19.23 0.33 11.69
C ARG A 111 -19.94 1.16 10.62
N ILE A 112 -19.23 2.07 9.96
CA ILE A 112 -19.79 2.94 8.91
C ILE A 112 -20.25 2.10 7.71
N LEU A 113 -19.39 1.20 7.23
CA LEU A 113 -19.70 0.35 6.08
C LEU A 113 -20.88 -0.58 6.34
N LEU A 114 -20.96 -1.19 7.52
CA LEU A 114 -22.10 -2.03 7.90
C LEU A 114 -23.41 -1.23 7.96
N GLY A 115 -23.37 -0.01 8.53
CA GLY A 115 -24.52 0.89 8.55
C GLY A 115 -25.05 1.19 7.15
N ASN A 116 -24.14 1.48 6.22
CA ASN A 116 -24.48 1.76 4.82
C ASN A 116 -25.01 0.53 4.07
N ILE A 117 -24.34 -0.61 4.17
CA ILE A 117 -24.70 -1.85 3.44
C ILE A 117 -26.07 -2.38 3.86
N PHE A 118 -26.36 -2.36 5.17
CA PHE A 118 -27.58 -2.94 5.73
C PHE A 118 -28.66 -1.90 6.07
N ASN A 119 -28.41 -0.62 5.77
CA ASN A 119 -29.28 0.50 6.12
C ASN A 119 -29.65 0.52 7.62
N ILE A 120 -28.66 0.25 8.48
CA ILE A 120 -28.82 0.27 9.95
C ILE A 120 -28.27 1.61 10.46
N PRO A 121 -29.05 2.41 11.21
CA PRO A 121 -28.56 3.62 11.84
C PRO A 121 -27.27 3.36 12.62
N LEU A 122 -26.26 4.24 12.47
CA LEU A 122 -24.93 3.99 13.05
C LEU A 122 -24.97 3.78 14.58
N ASN A 123 -25.87 4.46 15.29
CA ASN A 123 -26.06 4.27 16.73
C ASN A 123 -26.56 2.87 17.13
N LYS A 124 -27.01 2.06 16.17
CA LYS A 124 -27.43 0.66 16.33
C LYS A 124 -26.41 -0.35 15.79
N VAL A 125 -25.26 0.11 15.30
CA VAL A 125 -24.14 -0.75 14.88
C VAL A 125 -23.02 -0.63 15.90
N ASN A 126 -22.72 -1.72 16.59
CA ASN A 126 -21.73 -1.78 17.66
C ASN A 126 -20.60 -2.74 17.28
N VAL A 127 -19.46 -2.21 16.83
CA VAL A 127 -18.28 -3.01 16.51
C VAL A 127 -17.34 -3.02 17.71
N LYS A 128 -17.12 -4.20 18.28
CA LYS A 128 -16.30 -4.39 19.47
C LYS A 128 -14.83 -4.54 19.08
N ARG A 129 -13.97 -3.81 19.77
CA ARG A 129 -12.52 -4.04 19.75
C ARG A 129 -12.23 -5.42 20.34
N ILE A 130 -11.40 -6.19 19.65
CA ILE A 130 -10.89 -7.48 20.08
C ILE A 130 -9.36 -7.52 19.99
N THR A 131 -8.74 -8.50 20.63
CA THR A 131 -7.35 -8.88 20.36
C THR A 131 -7.22 -9.48 18.96
N LEU A 132 -6.09 -9.28 18.30
CA LEU A 132 -5.82 -9.76 16.94
C LEU A 132 -4.50 -10.53 16.90
N GLY A 133 -4.50 -11.70 16.26
CA GLY A 133 -3.32 -12.53 16.02
C GLY A 133 -2.54 -12.11 14.77
N GLY A 134 -2.29 -10.81 14.62
CA GLY A 134 -1.66 -10.19 13.45
C GLY A 134 -2.62 -9.78 12.33
N SER A 135 -2.16 -8.87 11.48
CA SER A 135 -2.89 -8.48 10.25
C SER A 135 -1.97 -7.87 9.19
N PHE A 136 -0.97 -7.08 9.61
CA PHE A 136 0.04 -6.52 8.71
C PHE A 136 -0.55 -5.70 7.54
N GLY A 137 -1.75 -5.13 7.72
CA GLY A 137 -2.50 -4.40 6.68
C GLY A 137 -3.67 -5.18 6.06
N SER A 138 -3.74 -6.50 6.24
CA SER A 138 -4.79 -7.35 5.65
C SER A 138 -6.19 -6.98 6.12
N SER A 139 -6.31 -6.35 7.30
CA SER A 139 -7.60 -6.11 7.94
C SER A 139 -7.86 -4.61 8.15
N ILE A 140 -7.19 -3.74 7.38
CA ILE A 140 -7.43 -2.29 7.44
C ILE A 140 -8.77 -1.91 6.80
N GLN A 141 -9.11 -2.59 5.71
CA GLN A 141 -10.46 -2.63 5.16
C GLN A 141 -11.35 -3.61 5.95
N MET A 142 -12.67 -3.50 5.78
CA MET A 142 -13.59 -4.50 6.29
C MET A 142 -13.40 -5.82 5.53
N ASN A 143 -13.09 -6.90 6.26
CA ASN A 143 -12.94 -8.23 5.68
C ASN A 143 -14.29 -8.74 5.14
N SER A 144 -14.28 -9.47 4.01
CA SER A 144 -15.51 -9.93 3.32
C SER A 144 -16.39 -10.84 4.20
N ILE A 145 -15.77 -11.59 5.11
CA ILE A 145 -16.47 -12.47 6.05
C ILE A 145 -17.40 -11.68 6.99
N THR A 146 -17.07 -10.42 7.30
CA THR A 146 -17.83 -9.58 8.24
C THR A 146 -19.25 -9.28 7.75
N PRO A 147 -19.47 -8.65 6.58
CA PRO A 147 -20.83 -8.40 6.08
C PRO A 147 -21.60 -9.70 5.81
N ILE A 148 -20.94 -10.78 5.39
CA ILE A 148 -21.59 -12.10 5.21
C ILE A 148 -22.12 -12.61 6.56
N CYS A 149 -21.31 -12.52 7.63
CA CYS A 149 -21.71 -12.94 8.97
C CYS A 149 -22.88 -12.10 9.50
N VAL A 150 -22.85 -10.78 9.28
CA VAL A 150 -23.96 -9.87 9.64
C VAL A 150 -25.23 -10.23 8.88
N ALA A 151 -25.17 -10.44 7.57
CA ALA A 151 -26.33 -10.82 6.76
C ALA A 151 -26.98 -12.13 7.26
N LEU A 152 -26.17 -13.14 7.58
CA LEU A 152 -26.65 -14.39 8.15
C LEU A 152 -27.26 -14.21 9.54
N ALA A 153 -26.63 -13.41 10.41
CA ALA A 153 -27.13 -13.13 11.75
C ALA A 153 -28.50 -12.42 11.72
N LEU A 154 -28.64 -11.38 10.90
CA LEU A 154 -29.89 -10.66 10.70
C LEU A 154 -30.97 -11.56 10.11
N LYS A 155 -30.63 -12.38 9.11
CA LYS A 155 -31.58 -13.31 8.48
C LYS A 155 -32.05 -14.39 9.45
N ALA A 156 -31.14 -14.96 10.24
CA ALA A 156 -31.43 -16.00 11.21
C ALA A 156 -32.08 -15.47 12.50
N LYS A 157 -31.96 -14.16 12.77
CA LYS A 157 -32.31 -13.52 14.05
C LYS A 157 -31.64 -14.21 15.24
N ARG A 158 -30.40 -14.68 15.03
CA ARG A 158 -29.61 -15.42 16.02
C ARG A 158 -28.13 -15.06 15.90
N PRO A 159 -27.35 -15.23 16.96
CA PRO A 159 -25.90 -15.14 16.88
C PRO A 159 -25.32 -16.07 15.81
N VAL A 160 -24.41 -15.54 14.98
CA VAL A 160 -23.67 -16.29 13.97
C VAL A 160 -22.18 -16.08 14.17
N LYS A 161 -21.41 -17.16 14.03
CA LYS A 161 -19.95 -17.13 13.99
C LYS A 161 -19.49 -17.69 12.64
N LEU A 162 -18.62 -16.96 11.95
CA LEU A 162 -17.91 -17.42 10.77
C LEU A 162 -16.41 -17.31 11.02
N VAL A 163 -15.66 -18.32 10.59
CA VAL A 163 -14.21 -18.38 10.63
C VAL A 163 -13.75 -18.95 9.30
N THR A 164 -12.84 -18.26 8.62
CA THR A 164 -12.22 -18.77 7.39
C THR A 164 -11.20 -19.84 7.71
N THR A 165 -11.12 -20.86 6.86
CA THR A 165 -9.93 -21.72 6.76
C THR A 165 -8.75 -20.91 6.24
N ARG A 166 -7.52 -21.43 6.38
CA ARG A 166 -6.33 -20.76 5.85
C ARG A 166 -6.40 -20.56 4.33
N GLU A 167 -6.94 -21.55 3.61
CA GLU A 167 -7.09 -21.49 2.17
C GLU A 167 -8.06 -20.37 1.74
N GLU A 168 -9.23 -20.29 2.37
CA GLU A 168 -10.20 -19.21 2.13
C GLU A 168 -9.62 -17.83 2.45
N ASP A 169 -8.84 -17.74 3.54
CA ASP A 169 -8.19 -16.50 3.99
C ASP A 169 -7.14 -15.98 2.98
N ILE A 170 -6.36 -16.89 2.38
CA ILE A 170 -5.40 -16.60 1.28
C ILE A 170 -6.13 -16.09 0.04
N TYR A 171 -7.33 -16.62 -0.26
CA TYR A 171 -8.12 -16.22 -1.42
C TYR A 171 -8.88 -14.90 -1.26
N ASP A 172 -8.99 -14.37 -0.04
CA ASP A 172 -9.75 -13.15 0.21
C ASP A 172 -9.06 -11.89 -0.36
N HIS A 173 -7.75 -11.74 -0.13
CA HIS A 173 -6.94 -10.68 -0.74
C HIS A 173 -5.43 -10.89 -0.53
N SER A 174 -4.61 -10.08 -1.18
CA SER A 174 -3.14 -10.09 -1.03
C SER A 174 -2.51 -8.71 -1.28
N LYS A 175 -1.20 -8.55 -1.06
CA LYS A 175 -0.49 -7.30 -1.39
C LYS A 175 -0.54 -7.01 -2.90
N TYR A 176 -0.67 -5.73 -3.24
CA TYR A 176 -0.49 -5.22 -4.61
C TYR A 176 0.85 -5.64 -5.23
N PRO A 177 0.86 -6.45 -6.31
CA PRO A 177 2.04 -6.60 -7.17
C PRO A 177 2.22 -5.32 -8.00
N LEU A 178 3.46 -4.94 -8.26
CA LEU A 178 3.77 -3.69 -8.97
C LEU A 178 4.79 -3.93 -10.07
N LYS A 179 4.46 -3.49 -11.29
CA LYS A 179 5.41 -3.33 -12.40
C LYS A 179 5.82 -1.87 -12.49
N THR A 180 7.12 -1.60 -12.41
CA THR A 180 7.67 -0.24 -12.35
C THR A 180 8.67 -0.04 -13.47
N ILE A 181 8.37 0.87 -14.40
CA ILE A 181 9.31 1.36 -15.40
C ILE A 181 9.92 2.64 -14.83
N LEU A 182 11.23 2.61 -14.57
CA LEU A 182 11.92 3.69 -13.88
C LEU A 182 13.12 4.17 -14.70
N LYS A 183 13.24 5.49 -14.84
CA LYS A 183 14.31 6.18 -15.54
C LYS A 183 14.83 7.32 -14.69
N ILE A 184 16.14 7.37 -14.44
CA ILE A 184 16.79 8.42 -13.66
C ILE A 184 17.97 8.99 -14.46
N GLY A 185 18.06 10.31 -14.50
CA GLY A 185 19.17 11.08 -15.08
C GLY A 185 20.00 11.76 -14.00
N ALA A 186 21.31 11.80 -14.20
CA ALA A 186 22.26 12.50 -13.33
C ALA A 186 23.40 13.15 -14.12
N LYS A 187 24.01 14.16 -13.52
CA LYS A 187 25.29 14.73 -13.97
C LYS A 187 26.46 13.85 -13.56
N LYS A 188 27.64 14.07 -14.18
CA LYS A 188 28.89 13.37 -13.82
C LYS A 188 29.27 13.47 -12.35
N ASP A 189 28.89 14.57 -11.69
CA ASP A 189 29.15 14.78 -10.27
C ASP A 189 28.15 14.08 -9.34
N GLY A 190 27.23 13.28 -9.88
CA GLY A 190 26.20 12.55 -9.14
C GLY A 190 24.94 13.36 -8.83
N THR A 191 24.83 14.63 -9.23
CA THR A 191 23.60 15.41 -9.01
C THR A 191 22.46 14.87 -9.87
N LEU A 192 21.34 14.49 -9.27
CA LEU A 192 20.16 14.02 -10.00
C LEU A 192 19.45 15.18 -10.74
N THR A 193 19.07 14.96 -12.00
CA THR A 193 18.47 15.99 -12.86
C THR A 193 17.00 15.72 -13.21
N ALA A 194 16.66 14.46 -13.46
CA ALA A 194 15.32 14.02 -13.82
C ALA A 194 15.01 12.62 -13.30
N ALA A 195 13.75 12.37 -12.97
CA ALA A 195 13.24 11.02 -12.73
C ALA A 195 11.84 10.82 -13.34
N TYR A 196 11.69 9.75 -14.12
CA TYR A 196 10.42 9.30 -14.66
C TYR A 196 10.08 7.93 -14.08
N CYS A 197 8.87 7.78 -13.54
CA CYS A 197 8.38 6.54 -12.97
C CYS A 197 6.97 6.25 -13.50
N ARG A 198 6.82 5.17 -14.26
CA ARG A 198 5.52 4.64 -14.65
C ARG A 198 5.25 3.34 -13.93
N VAL A 199 4.11 3.22 -13.27
CA VAL A 199 3.72 2.00 -12.58
C VAL A 199 2.39 1.46 -13.09
N GLN A 200 2.34 0.14 -13.19
CA GLN A 200 1.13 -0.61 -13.50
C GLN A 200 0.88 -1.58 -12.34
N VAL A 201 -0.30 -1.47 -11.72
CA VAL A 201 -0.67 -2.28 -10.57
C VAL A 201 -1.88 -3.16 -10.89
N GLU A 202 -1.72 -4.46 -10.71
CA GLU A 202 -2.82 -5.44 -10.81
C GLU A 202 -3.60 -5.45 -9.49
N ILE A 203 -4.88 -5.04 -9.52
CA ILE A 203 -5.68 -4.90 -8.30
C ILE A 203 -6.63 -6.07 -8.03
N GLY A 204 -6.66 -7.07 -8.91
CA GLY A 204 -7.60 -8.19 -8.84
C GLY A 204 -9.02 -7.78 -9.23
N GLY A 205 -10.00 -8.57 -8.80
CA GLY A 205 -11.40 -8.44 -9.24
C GLY A 205 -12.17 -7.29 -8.59
N HIS A 206 -11.67 -6.69 -7.51
CA HIS A 206 -12.36 -5.61 -6.80
C HIS A 206 -11.37 -4.53 -6.35
N ASN A 207 -11.82 -3.28 -6.38
CA ASN A 207 -11.04 -2.15 -5.91
C ASN A 207 -11.26 -1.96 -4.41
N ILE A 208 -10.21 -2.21 -3.62
CA ILE A 208 -10.21 -1.95 -2.18
C ILE A 208 -9.71 -0.52 -1.91
N GLN A 209 -8.49 -0.19 -2.34
CA GLN A 209 -7.87 1.13 -2.09
C GLN A 209 -6.84 1.52 -3.17
N ALA A 210 -7.12 1.23 -4.46
CA ALA A 210 -6.14 1.39 -5.53
C ALA A 210 -5.69 2.85 -5.75
N TYR A 211 -6.61 3.82 -5.68
CA TYR A 211 -6.27 5.24 -5.89
C TYR A 211 -5.36 5.80 -4.78
N PRO A 212 -5.66 5.59 -3.47
CA PRO A 212 -4.70 5.89 -2.40
C PRO A 212 -3.37 5.16 -2.54
N TYR A 213 -3.35 3.92 -3.02
CA TYR A 213 -2.11 3.16 -3.26
C TYR A 213 -1.20 3.85 -4.29
N LEU A 214 -1.76 4.26 -5.44
CA LEU A 214 -1.01 5.00 -6.46
C LEU A 214 -0.47 6.33 -5.89
N GLY A 215 -1.26 7.04 -5.08
CA GLY A 215 -0.82 8.23 -4.36
C GLY A 215 0.39 7.97 -3.47
N CYS A 216 0.33 6.93 -2.64
CA CYS A 216 1.45 6.51 -1.80
C CYS A 216 2.70 6.20 -2.64
N VAL A 217 2.58 5.39 -3.70
CA VAL A 217 3.72 5.06 -4.58
C VAL A 217 4.34 6.32 -5.18
N ALA A 218 3.53 7.28 -5.64
CA ALA A 218 4.00 8.56 -6.17
C ALA A 218 4.76 9.38 -5.11
N GLY A 219 4.21 9.49 -3.89
CA GLY A 219 4.82 10.23 -2.79
C GLY A 219 6.14 9.62 -2.32
N TRP A 220 6.18 8.29 -2.19
CA TRP A 220 7.39 7.53 -1.85
C TRP A 220 8.48 7.72 -2.92
N PHE A 221 8.13 7.62 -4.20
CA PHE A 221 9.05 7.88 -5.31
C PHE A 221 9.63 9.30 -5.24
N ALA A 222 8.78 10.31 -5.07
CA ALA A 222 9.17 11.71 -5.03
C ALA A 222 10.03 12.07 -3.79
N SER A 223 9.84 11.37 -2.67
CA SER A 223 10.47 11.71 -1.39
C SER A 223 11.73 10.92 -1.05
N LEU A 224 12.17 10.00 -1.92
CA LEU A 224 13.47 9.34 -1.76
C LEU A 224 14.61 10.30 -2.04
N TYR A 225 14.66 10.87 -3.24
CA TYR A 225 15.76 11.73 -3.66
C TYR A 225 15.26 13.04 -4.26
N LYS A 226 16.14 14.03 -4.24
CA LYS A 226 15.91 15.37 -4.76
C LYS A 226 15.92 15.33 -6.27
N TYR A 227 14.75 15.46 -6.88
CA TYR A 227 14.59 15.62 -8.31
C TYR A 227 14.07 17.03 -8.60
N LYS A 228 14.75 17.77 -9.49
CA LYS A 228 14.24 19.06 -9.97
C LYS A 228 13.09 18.87 -10.96
N ASN A 229 13.16 17.80 -11.74
CA ASN A 229 12.17 17.44 -12.74
C ASN A 229 11.73 15.99 -12.50
N LEU A 230 10.43 15.79 -12.28
CA LEU A 230 9.87 14.49 -11.93
C LEU A 230 8.55 14.29 -12.66
N LYS A 231 8.37 13.10 -13.21
CA LYS A 231 7.09 12.67 -13.77
C LYS A 231 6.73 11.27 -13.28
N TYR A 232 5.51 11.12 -12.78
CA TYR A 232 4.93 9.87 -12.32
C TYR A 232 3.64 9.58 -13.08
N GLU A 233 3.47 8.34 -13.54
CA GLU A 233 2.26 7.85 -14.21
C GLU A 233 1.84 6.54 -13.55
N GLY A 234 0.67 6.52 -12.92
CA GLY A 234 0.17 5.36 -12.19
C GLY A 234 -1.14 4.84 -12.75
N THR A 235 -1.21 3.57 -13.11
CA THR A 235 -2.43 2.93 -13.61
C THR A 235 -2.76 1.69 -12.77
N ALA A 236 -3.98 1.63 -12.25
CA ALA A 236 -4.52 0.45 -11.56
C ALA A 236 -5.48 -0.32 -12.46
N ILE A 237 -5.28 -1.63 -12.58
CA ILE A 237 -5.96 -2.48 -13.57
C ILE A 237 -6.65 -3.65 -12.90
N TYR A 238 -7.94 -3.83 -13.22
CA TYR A 238 -8.73 -4.99 -12.83
C TYR A 238 -8.25 -6.25 -13.54
N THR A 239 -8.24 -7.37 -12.82
CA THR A 239 -8.00 -8.73 -13.35
C THR A 239 -8.93 -9.71 -12.66
N ASN A 240 -9.02 -10.95 -13.13
CA ASN A 240 -9.82 -12.00 -12.49
C ASN A 240 -9.09 -12.71 -11.33
N LYS A 241 -8.03 -12.09 -10.78
CA LYS A 241 -7.33 -12.58 -9.58
C LYS A 241 -7.94 -12.02 -8.30
N VAL A 242 -7.51 -12.58 -7.16
CA VAL A 242 -7.90 -12.10 -5.83
C VAL A 242 -7.63 -10.59 -5.68
N PRO A 243 -8.52 -9.83 -5.02
CA PRO A 243 -8.31 -8.41 -4.79
C PRO A 243 -6.98 -8.11 -4.10
N SER A 244 -6.40 -6.96 -4.43
CA SER A 244 -5.22 -6.43 -3.77
C SER A 244 -5.60 -5.48 -2.64
N CYS A 245 -4.93 -5.56 -1.50
CA CYS A 245 -5.14 -4.68 -0.35
C CYS A 245 -3.81 -4.19 0.26
N ALA A 246 -3.91 -3.39 1.31
CA ALA A 246 -2.75 -2.88 2.00
C ALA A 246 -1.93 -3.99 2.67
N MET A 247 -0.61 -3.91 2.57
CA MET A 247 0.34 -4.67 3.40
C MET A 247 1.33 -3.68 4.00
N GLN A 248 1.99 -4.04 5.11
CA GLN A 248 2.97 -3.21 5.82
C GLN A 248 3.91 -2.47 4.85
N GLY A 249 3.91 -1.13 4.95
CA GLY A 249 4.64 -0.21 4.09
C GLY A 249 3.85 0.35 2.91
N TYR A 250 2.76 -0.29 2.47
CA TYR A 250 1.80 0.20 1.47
C TYR A 250 2.41 0.90 0.25
N GLY A 251 2.93 0.11 -0.70
CA GLY A 251 3.58 0.59 -1.93
C GLY A 251 5.06 0.89 -1.76
N ASN A 252 5.49 1.21 -0.54
CA ASN A 252 6.84 1.61 -0.20
C ASN A 252 7.90 0.50 -0.45
N PRO A 253 7.68 -0.78 -0.05
CA PRO A 253 8.63 -1.84 -0.40
C PRO A 253 8.79 -2.02 -1.92
N GLN A 254 7.69 -1.90 -2.68
CA GLN A 254 7.71 -2.09 -4.13
C GLN A 254 8.51 -0.99 -4.84
N ILE A 255 8.27 0.27 -4.48
CA ILE A 255 8.92 1.41 -5.14
C ILE A 255 10.36 1.61 -4.65
N ASN A 256 10.66 1.42 -3.36
CA ASN A 256 12.03 1.48 -2.86
C ASN A 256 12.90 0.42 -3.49
N PHE A 257 12.39 -0.80 -3.69
CA PHE A 257 13.15 -1.84 -4.39
C PHE A 257 13.59 -1.38 -5.78
N ALA A 258 12.67 -0.80 -6.57
CA ALA A 258 12.98 -0.30 -7.91
C ALA A 258 13.96 0.89 -7.87
N VAL A 259 13.69 1.90 -7.02
CA VAL A 259 14.49 3.12 -6.94
C VAL A 259 15.89 2.83 -6.39
N GLU A 260 16.00 2.12 -5.27
CA GLU A 260 17.30 1.83 -4.64
C GLU A 260 18.17 0.92 -5.52
N SER A 261 17.57 -0.05 -6.22
CA SER A 261 18.29 -0.87 -7.19
C SER A 261 18.81 -0.02 -8.36
N LEU A 262 17.99 0.91 -8.86
CA LEU A 262 18.40 1.78 -9.96
C LEU A 262 19.45 2.81 -9.52
N MET A 263 19.43 3.26 -8.27
CA MET A 263 20.47 4.11 -7.69
C MET A 263 21.83 3.42 -7.62
N ASP A 264 21.88 2.13 -7.30
CA ASP A 264 23.13 1.36 -7.35
C ASP A 264 23.64 1.20 -8.80
N ILE A 265 22.75 0.94 -9.76
CA ILE A 265 23.10 0.89 -11.20
C ILE A 265 23.61 2.26 -11.69
N LEU A 266 23.01 3.35 -11.22
CA LEU A 266 23.44 4.70 -11.53
C LEU A 266 24.82 5.02 -10.94
N ALA A 267 25.05 4.64 -9.68
CA ALA A 267 26.34 4.78 -9.01
C ALA A 267 27.45 4.04 -9.77
N GLU A 268 27.18 2.80 -10.21
CA GLU A 268 28.11 2.03 -11.02
C GLU A 268 28.46 2.75 -12.34
N LYS A 269 27.47 3.27 -13.06
CA LYS A 269 27.71 4.02 -14.31
C LYS A 269 28.47 5.33 -14.10
N LEU A 270 28.29 5.98 -12.95
CA LEU A 270 29.00 7.20 -12.59
C LEU A 270 30.40 6.93 -12.00
N TYR A 271 30.74 5.67 -11.75
CA TYR A 271 31.94 5.29 -10.97
C TYR A 271 31.99 5.99 -9.61
N MET A 272 30.82 6.13 -8.96
CA MET A 272 30.64 6.77 -7.66
C MET A 272 30.29 5.72 -6.60
N ASP A 273 30.71 5.94 -5.35
CA ASP A 273 30.28 5.08 -4.26
C ASP A 273 28.75 5.24 -4.03
N PRO A 274 27.99 4.14 -3.90
CA PRO A 274 26.53 4.21 -3.79
C PRO A 274 26.05 4.81 -2.46
N VAL A 275 26.86 4.85 -1.40
CA VAL A 275 26.53 5.60 -0.17
C VAL A 275 26.71 7.09 -0.42
N GLU A 276 27.80 7.50 -1.06
CA GLU A 276 28.06 8.90 -1.42
C GLU A 276 26.98 9.48 -2.34
N LEU A 277 26.57 8.73 -3.37
CA LEU A 277 25.51 9.17 -4.29
C LEU A 277 24.19 9.43 -3.55
N ARG A 278 23.87 8.61 -2.55
CA ARG A 278 22.66 8.77 -1.73
C ARG A 278 22.75 9.96 -0.78
N LEU A 279 23.89 10.11 -0.09
CA LEU A 279 24.16 11.26 0.78
C LEU A 279 24.11 12.58 0.02
N LYS A 280 24.52 12.59 -1.26
CA LYS A 280 24.44 13.79 -2.09
C LYS A 280 23.01 14.21 -2.43
N ASN A 281 22.10 13.26 -2.60
CA ASN A 281 20.80 13.51 -3.23
C ASN A 281 19.58 13.25 -2.35
N PHE A 282 19.72 12.78 -1.11
CA PHE A 282 18.54 12.44 -0.30
C PHE A 282 17.64 13.66 -0.01
N VAL A 283 16.33 13.44 -0.02
CA VAL A 283 15.36 14.34 0.63
C VAL A 283 15.52 14.19 2.14
N GLY A 284 15.77 15.31 2.83
CA GLY A 284 16.12 15.36 4.25
C GLY A 284 15.56 16.58 4.96
N LYS A 285 16.16 16.94 6.10
CA LYS A 285 15.67 18.04 6.95
C LYS A 285 15.58 19.35 6.16
N GLY A 286 14.43 20.03 6.27
CA GLY A 286 14.14 21.28 5.57
C GLY A 286 13.57 21.07 4.16
N ASP A 287 13.70 19.88 3.58
CA ASP A 287 13.07 19.56 2.30
C ASP A 287 11.58 19.22 2.49
N GLU A 288 10.84 19.31 1.39
CA GLU A 288 9.45 18.88 1.32
C GLU A 288 9.36 17.36 1.18
N PHE A 289 8.51 16.76 2.00
CA PHE A 289 8.14 15.36 1.99
C PHE A 289 6.73 15.19 1.43
N TRP A 290 6.56 14.22 0.54
CA TRP A 290 5.26 13.80 0.02
C TRP A 290 4.86 12.49 0.71
N GLY A 291 3.76 12.54 1.45
CA GLY A 291 3.15 11.40 2.12
C GLY A 291 2.34 10.53 1.15
N GLN A 292 1.03 10.45 1.35
CA GLN A 292 0.13 9.67 0.49
C GLN A 292 -0.21 10.37 -0.83
N GLY A 293 0.81 10.86 -1.54
CA GLY A 293 0.68 11.54 -2.83
C GLY A 293 0.92 13.04 -2.77
N PRO A 294 0.73 13.75 -3.90
CA PRO A 294 1.13 15.14 -4.05
C PRO A 294 0.31 16.12 -3.21
N THR A 295 -0.81 15.69 -2.61
CA THR A 295 -1.66 16.56 -1.77
C THR A 295 -1.35 16.44 -0.29
N VAL A 296 -0.55 15.45 0.12
CA VAL A 296 -0.13 15.26 1.52
C VAL A 296 1.32 15.64 1.62
N ARG A 297 1.60 16.92 1.91
CA ARG A 297 2.98 17.46 1.92
C ARG A 297 3.34 18.05 3.28
N SER A 298 4.56 17.80 3.73
CA SER A 298 5.09 18.35 4.98
C SER A 298 6.56 18.72 4.85
N ILE A 299 7.03 19.65 5.68
CA ILE A 299 8.46 19.95 5.77
C ILE A 299 9.10 19.02 6.79
N ILE A 300 10.17 18.33 6.40
CA ILE A 300 10.90 17.41 7.27
C ILE A 300 11.60 18.21 8.37
N ARG A 301 11.18 17.99 9.62
CA ARG A 301 11.73 18.71 10.80
C ARG A 301 12.92 18.00 11.45
N SER A 302 13.03 16.69 11.28
CA SER A 302 14.11 15.85 11.76
C SER A 302 14.46 14.78 10.73
N CYS A 303 15.74 14.46 10.59
CA CYS A 303 16.22 13.52 9.58
C CYS A 303 17.48 12.81 10.08
N GLY A 304 17.40 11.49 10.26
CA GLY A 304 18.53 10.63 10.64
C GLY A 304 19.20 9.93 9.45
N VAL A 305 18.85 10.28 8.21
CA VAL A 305 19.33 9.55 7.01
C VAL A 305 20.84 9.54 6.87
N GLU A 306 21.48 10.69 7.08
CA GLU A 306 22.93 10.82 6.99
C GLU A 306 23.65 9.94 8.02
N GLU A 307 23.21 10.02 9.29
CA GLU A 307 23.73 9.19 10.37
C GLU A 307 23.54 7.69 10.08
N MET A 308 22.34 7.28 9.64
CA MET A 308 22.03 5.89 9.28
C MET A 308 22.92 5.36 8.15
N LEU A 309 23.19 6.18 7.12
CA LEU A 309 24.03 5.77 5.99
C LEU A 309 25.50 5.67 6.40
N ILE A 310 26.02 6.65 7.14
CA ILE A 310 27.43 6.68 7.56
C ILE A 310 27.73 5.58 8.58
N GLU A 311 26.98 5.53 9.69
CA GLU A 311 27.24 4.55 10.74
C GLU A 311 26.84 3.15 10.28
N GLY A 312 25.74 3.00 9.54
CA GLY A 312 25.34 1.71 8.95
C GLY A 312 26.41 1.15 8.00
N ALA A 313 27.01 2.00 7.15
CA ALA A 313 28.12 1.61 6.29
C ALA A 313 29.34 1.18 7.11
N LYS A 314 29.70 1.91 8.17
CA LYS A 314 30.80 1.54 9.07
C LYS A 314 30.57 0.19 9.75
N LEU A 315 29.39 -0.03 10.35
CA LEU A 315 29.02 -1.28 11.01
C LEU A 315 29.00 -2.47 10.05
N ALA A 316 28.54 -2.26 8.82
CA ALA A 316 28.56 -3.27 7.77
C ALA A 316 29.97 -3.55 7.21
N GLY A 317 30.99 -2.80 7.62
CA GLY A 317 32.35 -2.91 7.08
C GLY A 317 32.45 -2.44 5.63
N TRP A 318 31.77 -1.34 5.27
CA TRP A 318 31.64 -0.88 3.88
C TRP A 318 32.98 -0.66 3.17
N ASN A 319 33.96 -0.11 3.85
CA ASN A 319 35.27 0.13 3.24
C ASN A 319 36.13 -1.14 3.11
N LYS A 320 35.68 -2.28 3.65
CA LYS A 320 36.37 -3.58 3.60
C LYS A 320 35.83 -4.50 2.50
N ARG A 321 34.92 -4.02 1.64
CA ARG A 321 34.34 -4.80 0.55
C ARG A 321 35.40 -5.23 -0.44
N THR A 322 35.35 -6.49 -0.85
CA THR A 322 36.09 -6.94 -2.04
C THR A 322 35.32 -6.51 -3.29
N PRO A 323 35.95 -5.77 -4.22
CA PRO A 323 35.30 -5.39 -5.48
C PRO A 323 34.97 -6.64 -6.31
N PRO A 324 33.89 -6.63 -7.11
CA PRO A 324 33.48 -7.80 -7.91
C PRO A 324 34.61 -8.41 -8.76
N SER A 325 35.47 -7.58 -9.34
CA SER A 325 36.62 -7.99 -10.16
C SER A 325 37.68 -8.81 -9.42
N LYS A 326 37.72 -8.75 -8.08
CA LYS A 326 38.67 -9.49 -7.24
C LYS A 326 38.05 -10.72 -6.56
N LYS A 327 36.78 -11.04 -6.83
CA LYS A 327 36.10 -12.20 -6.23
C LYS A 327 36.35 -13.46 -7.04
N THR A 328 36.88 -14.49 -6.39
CA THR A 328 37.17 -15.81 -6.97
C THR A 328 36.34 -16.91 -6.32
N GLY A 329 36.32 -18.10 -6.92
CA GLY A 329 35.59 -19.27 -6.44
C GLY A 329 34.08 -19.25 -6.69
N ASP A 330 33.42 -20.33 -6.25
CA ASP A 330 32.00 -20.59 -6.52
C ASP A 330 31.05 -19.79 -5.61
N ILE A 331 31.51 -19.37 -4.43
CA ILE A 331 30.73 -18.61 -3.46
C ILE A 331 31.23 -17.16 -3.39
N LYS A 332 30.47 -16.24 -3.98
CA LYS A 332 30.76 -14.81 -3.97
C LYS A 332 29.84 -14.09 -2.97
N ARG A 333 30.41 -13.35 -2.03
CA ARG A 333 29.67 -12.54 -1.04
C ARG A 333 29.65 -11.08 -1.45
N GLY A 334 28.54 -10.39 -1.21
CA GLY A 334 28.40 -8.95 -1.45
C GLY A 334 27.74 -8.26 -0.28
N ILE A 335 27.85 -6.94 -0.24
CA ILE A 335 27.12 -6.09 0.72
C ILE A 335 26.41 -5.04 -0.14
N GLY A 336 25.11 -4.88 0.06
CA GLY A 336 24.30 -3.83 -0.58
C GLY A 336 23.94 -2.72 0.40
N VAL A 337 23.54 -1.56 -0.11
CA VAL A 337 22.92 -0.49 0.68
C VAL A 337 21.58 -0.15 0.04
N ALA A 338 20.61 0.10 0.89
CA ALA A 338 19.36 0.74 0.51
C ALA A 338 18.95 1.68 1.64
N ARG A 339 18.13 2.66 1.33
CA ARG A 339 17.39 3.44 2.32
C ARG A 339 15.89 3.37 2.07
N GLY A 340 15.17 3.57 3.14
CA GLY A 340 13.73 3.76 3.13
C GLY A 340 13.33 4.72 4.23
N PHE A 341 12.12 5.23 4.12
CA PHE A 341 11.42 5.97 5.15
C PHE A 341 9.97 5.49 5.10
N HIS A 342 9.15 5.82 6.08
CA HIS A 342 7.69 5.71 5.91
C HIS A 342 7.05 6.85 6.71
N THR A 343 5.81 7.16 6.36
CA THR A 343 5.06 8.17 7.12
C THR A 343 4.63 7.61 8.48
N SER A 344 4.53 8.49 9.48
CA SER A 344 3.90 8.21 10.77
C SER A 344 2.63 9.05 10.87
N GLY A 345 1.50 8.43 10.53
CA GLY A 345 0.26 9.15 10.22
C GLY A 345 0.09 9.38 8.72
N THR A 346 -1.14 9.64 8.31
CA THR A 346 -1.60 9.67 6.92
C THR A 346 -1.96 11.08 6.44
N GLY A 347 -2.16 12.02 7.36
CA GLY A 347 -2.47 13.42 7.09
C GLY A 347 -1.25 14.32 6.92
N GLY A 348 -1.49 15.54 6.42
CA GLY A 348 -0.51 16.63 6.34
C GLY A 348 -0.91 17.84 7.20
N PRO A 349 0.00 18.80 7.41
CA PRO A 349 -0.30 20.05 8.13
C PRO A 349 -1.37 20.90 7.44
N ASN A 350 -1.53 20.76 6.13
CA ASN A 350 -2.58 21.39 5.35
C ASN A 350 -3.63 20.34 4.95
N PRO A 351 -4.92 20.71 4.86
CA PRO A 351 -5.95 19.83 4.32
C PRO A 351 -5.56 19.30 2.93
N GLY A 352 -5.51 17.98 2.79
CA GLY A 352 -5.35 17.30 1.51
C GLY A 352 -6.47 16.27 1.31
N GLU A 353 -6.28 15.33 0.39
CA GLU A 353 -7.22 14.22 0.16
C GLU A 353 -7.39 13.29 1.38
N VAL A 354 -6.49 13.36 2.36
CA VAL A 354 -6.49 12.51 3.55
C VAL A 354 -6.66 13.35 4.80
N ILE A 355 -7.67 13.01 5.59
CA ILE A 355 -7.96 13.59 6.90
C ILE A 355 -7.55 12.56 7.95
N ASP A 356 -6.64 12.94 8.85
CA ASP A 356 -6.13 12.07 9.90
C ASP A 356 -6.25 12.73 11.27
N TYR A 357 -6.91 12.05 12.20
CA TYR A 357 -7.08 12.49 13.57
C TYR A 357 -7.25 11.28 14.50
N SER A 358 -6.94 11.49 15.77
CA SER A 358 -7.15 10.52 16.83
C SER A 358 -7.83 11.18 18.02
N GLY A 359 -8.53 10.38 18.83
CA GLY A 359 -9.22 10.82 20.03
C GLY A 359 -9.10 9.79 21.15
N ALA A 360 -9.17 10.27 22.39
CA ALA A 360 -9.21 9.44 23.58
C ALA A 360 -10.09 10.09 24.65
N THR A 361 -10.74 9.27 25.46
CA THR A 361 -11.43 9.70 26.68
C THR A 361 -10.64 9.21 27.88
N ILE A 362 -10.35 10.11 28.82
CA ILE A 362 -9.64 9.80 30.06
C ILE A 362 -10.62 9.95 31.21
N LYS A 363 -10.71 8.93 32.06
CA LYS A 363 -11.50 8.95 33.29
C LYS A 363 -10.60 8.63 34.48
N ILE A 364 -10.61 9.49 35.48
CA ILE A 364 -9.98 9.23 36.78
C ILE A 364 -11.04 8.60 37.67
N ASN A 365 -10.74 7.42 38.21
CA ASN A 365 -11.64 6.65 39.08
C ASN A 365 -11.47 7.08 40.54
N GLU A 366 -12.45 6.72 41.39
CA GLU A 366 -12.46 7.08 42.82
C GLU A 366 -11.28 6.49 43.60
N ASP A 367 -10.72 5.37 43.13
CA ASP A 367 -9.53 4.72 43.70
C ASP A 367 -8.20 5.31 43.21
N GLY A 368 -8.25 6.37 42.38
CA GLY A 368 -7.08 6.99 41.77
C GLY A 368 -6.55 6.29 40.52
N SER A 369 -7.16 5.18 40.08
CA SER A 369 -6.83 4.56 38.80
C SER A 369 -7.31 5.41 37.62
N VAL A 370 -6.73 5.20 36.44
CA VAL A 370 -7.03 5.98 35.23
C VAL A 370 -7.42 5.06 34.09
N ASP A 371 -8.65 5.21 33.60
CA ASP A 371 -9.12 4.57 32.38
C ASP A 371 -8.79 5.45 31.17
N VAL A 372 -8.09 4.89 30.19
CA VAL A 372 -7.83 5.52 28.90
C VAL A 372 -8.58 4.76 27.81
N VAL A 373 -9.65 5.36 27.31
CA VAL A 373 -10.50 4.79 26.26
C VAL A 373 -10.06 5.35 24.92
N THR A 374 -9.56 4.48 24.06
CA THR A 374 -9.13 4.81 22.69
C THR A 374 -9.61 3.75 21.71
N ALA A 375 -9.79 4.15 20.45
CA ALA A 375 -10.07 3.25 19.33
C ALA A 375 -8.80 2.67 18.69
N LEU A 376 -7.61 2.95 19.25
CA LEU A 376 -6.36 2.37 18.77
C LEU A 376 -6.40 0.84 18.87
N MET A 377 -6.21 0.18 17.72
CA MET A 377 -6.23 -1.28 17.63
C MET A 377 -4.85 -1.86 17.94
N ASP A 378 -4.83 -2.89 18.78
CA ASP A 378 -3.62 -3.63 19.12
C ASP A 378 -3.57 -4.91 18.29
N GLN A 379 -2.46 -5.14 17.60
CA GLN A 379 -2.33 -6.14 16.53
C GLN A 379 -1.35 -7.27 16.85
N TYR A 380 -0.71 -7.26 18.04
CA TYR A 380 0.45 -8.12 18.33
C TYR A 380 0.34 -8.87 19.66
N LYS A 381 -0.87 -9.20 20.11
CA LYS A 381 -1.06 -9.91 21.39
C LYS A 381 -1.18 -11.42 21.24
#